data_AF-A0A353LYP2-F1
#
_entry.id   AF-A0A353LYP2-F1
#
_cell.length_a   1.000
_cell.length_b   1.000
_cell.length_c   1.000
_cell.angle_alpha   90.00
_cell.angle_beta   90.00
_cell.angle_gamma   90.00
#
_symmetry.space_group_name_H-M   'P 1'
#
loop_
_entity.id
_entity.type
_entity.pdbx_description
1 polymer ?
#
loop_
_entity_poly.entity_id
_entity_poly.type
_entity_poly.pdbx_seq_one_letter_code
_entity_poly.pdbx_strand_id
1 'polypeptide(L)'
;MRIVSGRKSKGVLLRGVEGLPILVPREILKRQAILGPTATLVWINIVALSQLGLPLQINSLAERMGLDKREVSQALALLADGGWINDEG
;
A
#
# COMPACT_ATOMS: atom_id res chain seq x y z
N MET A 1 -38.18 -7.88 -8.13
CA MET A 1 -37.31 -6.71 -7.87
C MET A 1 -37.71 -6.15 -6.51
N ARG A 2 -36.83 -6.19 -5.50
CA ARG A 2 -37.14 -5.69 -4.14
C ARG A 2 -36.06 -4.69 -3.77
N ILE A 3 -36.43 -3.41 -3.70
CA ILE A 3 -35.58 -2.35 -3.15
C ILE A 3 -35.71 -2.43 -1.63
N VAL A 4 -34.60 -2.65 -0.93
CA VAL A 4 -34.56 -2.56 0.53
C VAL A 4 -33.83 -1.26 0.88
N SER A 5 -34.62 -0.26 1.24
CA SER A 5 -34.16 1.00 1.83
C SER A 5 -33.76 0.75 3.29
N GLY A 6 -32.45 0.68 3.56
CA GLY A 6 -31.90 0.66 4.90
C GLY A 6 -31.00 1.87 5.13
N ARG A 7 -31.44 2.85 5.92
CA ARG A 7 -30.55 3.90 6.47
C ARG A 7 -29.37 3.23 7.20
N LYS A 8 -28.13 3.34 6.72
CA LYS A 8 -26.93 2.86 7.45
C LYS A 8 -25.67 3.71 7.19
N SER A 9 -25.27 4.43 8.24
CA SER A 9 -23.99 5.09 8.59
C SER A 9 -23.23 5.96 7.57
N LYS A 10 -22.79 7.15 8.02
CA LYS A 10 -21.69 7.94 7.45
C LYS A 10 -20.34 7.22 7.65
N GLY A 11 -20.08 6.17 6.89
CA GLY A 11 -18.80 5.45 6.87
C GLY A 11 -18.29 5.28 5.44
N VAL A 12 -16.96 5.20 5.27
CA VAL A 12 -16.30 5.01 3.96
C VAL A 12 -16.29 3.53 3.58
N LEU A 13 -16.71 3.19 2.35
CA LEU A 13 -16.65 1.84 1.79
C LEU A 13 -15.42 1.68 0.90
N LEU A 14 -14.58 0.68 1.18
CA LEU A 14 -13.49 0.22 0.31
C LEU A 14 -14.04 -0.85 -0.65
N ARG A 15 -14.24 -0.54 -1.93
CA ARG A 15 -14.64 -1.53 -2.95
C ARG A 15 -13.42 -2.32 -3.45
N GLY A 16 -13.57 -3.61 -3.74
CA GLY A 16 -12.57 -4.41 -4.47
C GLY A 16 -11.40 -4.96 -3.65
N VAL A 17 -11.31 -4.66 -2.35
CA VAL A 17 -10.51 -5.42 -1.36
C VAL A 17 -11.35 -6.50 -0.68
N GLU A 18 -12.47 -6.85 -1.31
CA GLU A 18 -13.46 -7.78 -0.81
C GLU A 18 -12.85 -9.20 -0.70
N GLY A 19 -12.40 -9.54 0.50
CA GLY A 19 -12.21 -10.92 0.93
C GLY A 19 -10.81 -11.33 1.37
N LEU A 20 -9.79 -10.47 1.36
CA LEU A 20 -8.41 -10.89 1.66
C LEU A 20 -7.70 -10.01 2.70
N PRO A 21 -7.00 -10.60 3.68
CA PRO A 21 -6.20 -9.83 4.63
C PRO A 21 -4.86 -9.42 4.00
N ILE A 22 -4.61 -8.10 3.92
CA ILE A 22 -3.25 -7.59 3.77
C ILE A 22 -2.56 -7.82 5.13
N LEU A 23 -1.63 -8.77 5.16
CA LEU A 23 -0.85 -9.05 6.36
C LEU A 23 0.34 -8.08 6.40
N VAL A 24 0.20 -7.06 7.23
CA VAL A 24 1.26 -6.08 7.50
C VAL A 24 2.01 -6.53 8.75
N PRO A 25 3.30 -6.91 8.67
CA PRO A 25 4.14 -7.22 9.82
C PRO A 25 4.21 -6.02 10.75
N ARG A 26 4.09 -6.23 12.07
CA ARG A 26 4.13 -5.12 13.04
C ARG A 26 5.46 -4.39 13.01
N GLU A 27 6.51 -5.06 12.56
CA GLU A 27 7.88 -4.58 12.46
C GLU A 27 8.00 -3.38 11.50
N ILE A 28 7.23 -3.33 10.40
CA ILE A 28 7.26 -2.17 9.47
C ILE A 28 6.70 -0.92 10.18
N LEU A 29 5.65 -1.10 10.99
CA LEU A 29 5.02 -0.01 11.75
C LEU A 29 5.92 0.48 12.89
N LYS A 30 6.66 -0.43 13.55
CA LYS A 30 7.69 -0.04 14.55
C LYS A 30 8.82 0.78 13.93
N ARG A 31 9.16 0.51 12.66
CA ARG A 31 10.18 1.25 11.91
C ARG A 31 9.66 2.49 11.20
N GLN A 32 8.35 2.79 11.25
CA GLN A 32 7.75 3.96 10.60
C GLN A 32 8.43 5.27 11.02
N ALA A 33 8.89 5.40 12.27
CA ALA A 33 9.59 6.60 12.72
C ALA A 33 10.92 6.85 11.97
N ILE A 34 11.55 5.78 11.47
CA ILE A 34 12.82 5.82 10.73
C ILE A 34 12.56 5.87 9.23
N LEU A 35 11.68 5.01 8.72
CA LEU A 35 11.32 4.91 7.30
C LEU A 35 10.49 6.10 6.81
N GLY A 36 9.75 6.73 7.72
CA GLY A 36 8.73 7.71 7.40
C GLY A 36 7.40 7.07 6.96
N PRO A 37 6.31 7.85 7.03
CA PRO A 37 4.97 7.38 6.67
C PRO A 37 4.86 6.98 5.19
N THR A 38 5.49 7.73 4.28
CA THR A 38 5.44 7.48 2.84
C THR A 38 6.06 6.13 2.48
N ALA A 39 7.28 5.84 2.95
CA ALA A 39 7.93 4.55 2.68
C ALA A 39 7.15 3.37 3.27
N THR A 40 6.59 3.55 4.46
CA THR A 40 5.72 2.53 5.09
C THR A 40 4.50 2.23 4.23
N LEU A 41 3.82 3.26 3.71
CA LEU A 41 2.65 3.09 2.83
C LEU A 41 3.02 2.51 1.47
N VAL A 42 4.16 2.89 0.91
CA VAL A 42 4.69 2.29 -0.32
C VAL A 42 4.91 0.79 -0.12
N TRP A 43 5.52 0.38 0.99
CA TRP A 43 5.73 -1.04 1.31
C TRP A 43 4.41 -1.82 1.41
N ILE A 44 3.41 -1.26 2.10
CA ILE A 44 2.08 -1.88 2.22
C ILE A 44 1.43 -2.09 0.84
N ASN A 45 1.56 -1.10 -0.06
CA ASN A 45 1.04 -1.23 -1.42
C ASN A 45 1.80 -2.30 -2.23
N ILE A 46 3.13 -2.42 -2.05
CA ILE A 46 3.92 -3.47 -2.69
C ILE A 46 3.47 -4.86 -2.23
N VAL A 47 3.21 -5.05 -0.93
CA VAL A 47 2.66 -6.30 -0.40
C VAL A 47 1.30 -6.62 -1.03
N ALA A 48 0.41 -5.63 -1.11
CA ALA A 48 -0.89 -5.82 -1.75
C ALA A 48 -0.75 -6.21 -3.23
N LEU A 49 0.14 -5.56 -3.99
CA LEU A 49 0.42 -5.90 -5.39
C LEU A 49 0.98 -7.33 -5.51
N SER A 50 1.94 -7.69 -4.66
CA SER A 50 2.54 -9.03 -4.63
C SER A 50 1.50 -10.12 -4.33
N GLN A 51 0.62 -9.92 -3.34
CA GLN A 51 -0.47 -10.85 -3.01
C GLN A 51 -1.48 -11.02 -4.15
N LEU A 52 -1.66 -9.98 -4.98
CA LEU A 52 -2.52 -10.01 -6.16
C LEU A 52 -1.80 -10.54 -7.42
N GLY A 53 -0.51 -10.88 -7.34
CA GLY A 53 0.30 -11.29 -8.49
C GLY A 53 0.54 -10.18 -9.52
N LEU A 54 0.45 -8.93 -9.10
CA LEU A 54 0.62 -7.75 -9.96
C LEU A 54 2.06 -7.21 -9.87
N PRO A 55 2.67 -6.83 -11.01
CA PRO A 55 4.00 -6.24 -10.99
C PRO A 55 3.97 -4.82 -10.40
N LEU A 56 5.06 -4.44 -9.73
CA LEU A 56 5.27 -3.07 -9.28
C LEU A 56 5.53 -2.15 -10.49
N GLN A 57 4.66 -1.18 -10.72
CA GLN A 57 4.87 -0.11 -11.70
C GLN A 57 4.95 1.23 -10.96
N ILE A 58 6.15 1.82 -10.89
CA ILE A 58 6.43 3.02 -10.10
C ILE A 58 5.50 4.18 -10.50
N ASN A 59 5.31 4.42 -11.80
CA ASN A 59 4.45 5.51 -12.28
C ASN A 59 2.99 5.32 -11.83
N SER A 60 2.46 4.11 -11.96
CA SER A 60 1.09 3.80 -11.54
C SER A 60 0.90 3.83 -10.03
N LEU A 61 1.92 3.43 -9.27
CA LEU A 61 1.90 3.55 -7.81
C LEU A 61 1.92 5.02 -7.37
N ALA A 62 2.78 5.83 -7.98
CA ALA A 62 2.86 7.28 -7.72
C ALA A 62 1.52 7.97 -7.99
N GLU A 63 0.91 7.71 -9.14
CA GLU A 63 -0.40 8.24 -9.51
C GLU A 63 -1.49 7.85 -8.51
N ARG A 64 -1.58 6.56 -8.15
CA ARG A 64 -2.58 6.07 -7.17
C ARG A 64 -2.40 6.65 -5.78
N MET A 65 -1.16 6.91 -5.39
CA MET A 65 -0.83 7.50 -4.09
C MET A 65 -0.90 9.03 -4.09
N GLY A 66 -1.06 9.67 -5.25
CA GLY A 66 -1.00 11.13 -5.38
C GLY A 66 0.40 11.69 -5.05
N LEU A 67 1.46 10.92 -5.33
CA LEU A 67 2.85 11.26 -5.05
C LEU A 67 3.62 11.55 -6.34
N ASP A 68 4.71 12.31 -6.23
CA ASP A 68 5.69 12.41 -7.31
C ASP A 68 6.45 11.08 -7.45
N LYS A 69 6.86 10.76 -8.69
CA LYS A 69 7.69 9.59 -8.98
C LYS A 69 8.97 9.57 -8.13
N ARG A 70 9.56 10.73 -7.86
CA ARG A 70 10.76 10.89 -7.03
C ARG A 70 10.48 10.48 -5.59
N GLU A 71 9.33 10.84 -5.04
CA GLU A 71 8.94 10.46 -3.67
C GLU A 71 8.79 8.93 -3.55
N VAL A 72 8.16 8.29 -4.54
CA VAL A 72 8.07 6.82 -4.58
C VAL A 72 9.45 6.19 -4.74
N SER A 73 10.32 6.76 -5.59
CA SER A 73 11.68 6.23 -5.80
C SER A 73 12.54 6.34 -4.54
N GLN A 74 12.45 7.47 -3.82
CA GLN A 74 13.13 7.66 -2.54
C GLN A 74 12.60 6.72 -1.46
N ALA A 75 11.28 6.52 -1.41
CA ALA A 75 10.66 5.55 -0.53
C ALA A 75 11.17 4.11 -0.79
N LEU A 76 11.29 3.71 -2.07
CA LEU A 76 11.86 2.42 -2.44
C LEU A 76 13.33 2.29 -1.99
N ALA A 77 14.15 3.32 -2.19
CA ALA A 77 15.53 3.31 -1.73
C ALA A 77 15.63 3.14 -0.21
N LEU A 78 14.83 3.87 0.57
CA LEU A 78 14.77 3.73 2.03
C LEU A 78 14.34 2.33 2.49
N LEU A 79 13.43 1.70 1.75
CA LEU A 79 13.01 0.33 2.03
C LEU A 79 14.13 -0.67 1.70
N ALA A 80 14.87 -0.47 0.62
CA ALA A 80 16.00 -1.32 0.24
C ALA A 80 17.15 -1.20 1.24
N ASP A 81 17.56 0.03 1.58
CA ASP A 81 18.56 0.32 2.62
C ASP A 81 18.15 -0.27 3.98
N GLY A 82 16.84 -0.30 4.26
CA GLY A 82 16.26 -0.89 5.47
C GLY A 82 16.09 -2.42 5.43
N GLY A 83 16.40 -3.08 4.31
CA GLY A 83 16.27 -4.52 4.12
C GLY A 83 14.83 -5.03 3.99
N TRP A 84 13.89 -4.15 3.62
CA TRP A 84 12.46 -4.46 3.50
C TRP A 84 12.03 -4.90 2.11
N ILE A 85 12.82 -4.54 1.11
CA ILE A 85 12.70 -5.00 -0.27
C ILE A 85 14.11 -5.30 -0.78
N ASN A 86 14.23 -6.23 -1.72
CA ASN A 86 15.44 -6.44 -2.49
C ASN A 86 15.24 -5.80 -3.87
N ASP A 87 16.29 -5.19 -4.42
CA ASP A 87 16.33 -4.70 -5.81
C ASP A 87 16.80 -5.79 -6.79
N GLU A 88 17.36 -6.88 -6.27
CA GLU A 88 17.58 -8.14 -6.98
C GLU A 88 16.23 -8.87 -7.15
N GLY A 89 15.55 -8.59 -8.27
CA GLY A 89 14.26 -9.17 -8.63
C GLY A 89 14.22 -10.69 -8.73
#